data_AF-A0ABD1AHI3-F1
#
_entry.id   AF-A0ABD1AHI3-F1
#
_cell.length_a   1.000
_cell.length_b   1.000
_cell.length_c   1.000
_cell.angle_alpha   90.00
_cell.angle_beta   90.00
_cell.angle_gamma   90.00
#
_symmetry.space_group_name_H-M   'P 1'
#
loop_
_entity.id
_entity.type
_entity.pdbx_description
1 polymer ?
#
loop_
_entity_poly.entity_id
_entity_poly.type
_entity_poly.pdbx_seq_one_letter_code
_entity_poly.pdbx_strand_id
1 'polypeptide(L)'
;MLHEQDNFVTVEKKVRDKYQIRLEEEVVLTYQWPEWMLDHQWKQTPPIDVVDDREIELFLALRMDIDDLLLCVTVGNDVVERYHLENEFDSGKETDSTN
;
A
#
# COMPACT_ATOMS: atom_id res chain seq x y z
N MET A 1 -6.60 -8.06 -14.14
CA MET A 1 -5.12 -8.05 -14.22
C MET A 1 -4.67 -6.59 -14.32
N LEU A 2 -3.54 -6.24 -13.70
CA LEU A 2 -2.98 -4.89 -13.78
C LEU A 2 -2.13 -4.75 -15.04
N HIS A 3 -2.10 -3.56 -15.62
CA HIS A 3 -1.34 -3.19 -16.81
C HIS A 3 -0.46 -1.97 -16.52
N GLU A 4 0.66 -1.84 -17.22
CA GLU A 4 1.62 -0.72 -17.05
C GLU A 4 1.00 0.68 -17.27
N GLN A 5 -0.11 0.77 -18.02
CA GLN A 5 -0.82 2.04 -18.26
C GLN A 5 -1.97 2.29 -17.28
N ASP A 6 -2.18 1.41 -16.29
CA ASP A 6 -3.20 1.65 -15.29
C ASP A 6 -2.77 2.78 -14.35
N ASN A 7 -3.68 3.71 -14.10
CA ASN A 7 -3.52 4.77 -13.10
C ASN A 7 -4.23 4.40 -11.79
N PHE A 8 -4.08 5.22 -10.75
CA PHE A 8 -4.65 4.97 -9.42
C PHE A 8 -6.14 4.64 -9.45
N VAL A 9 -6.93 5.48 -10.11
CA VAL A 9 -8.39 5.29 -10.21
C VAL A 9 -8.75 3.97 -10.89
N THR A 10 -7.98 3.58 -11.92
CA THR A 10 -8.21 2.33 -12.65
C THR A 10 -7.84 1.12 -11.80
N VAL A 11 -6.72 1.19 -11.06
CA VAL A 11 -6.30 0.12 -10.14
C VAL A 11 -7.29 -0.03 -9.00
N GLU A 12 -7.69 1.07 -8.35
CA GLU A 12 -8.69 1.06 -7.28
C GLU A 12 -10.01 0.44 -7.77
N LYS A 13 -10.50 0.86 -8.95
CA LYS A 13 -11.69 0.27 -9.55
C LYS A 13 -11.55 -1.23 -9.78
N LYS A 14 -10.43 -1.69 -10.34
CA LYS A 14 -10.18 -3.12 -10.56
C LYS A 14 -10.13 -3.90 -9.25
N VAL A 15 -9.58 -3.32 -8.20
CA VAL A 15 -9.56 -3.90 -6.85
C VAL A 15 -10.98 -4.02 -6.31
N ARG A 16 -11.77 -2.95 -6.37
CA ARG A 16 -13.18 -2.95 -5.94
C ARG A 16 -14.00 -3.98 -6.70
N ASP A 17 -13.88 -4.03 -8.03
CA ASP A 17 -14.57 -5.00 -8.88
C ASP A 17 -14.16 -6.44 -8.55
N LYS A 18 -12.85 -6.69 -8.34
CA LYS A 18 -12.31 -8.03 -8.05
C LYS A 18 -12.77 -8.56 -6.69
N TYR A 19 -12.80 -7.72 -5.66
CA TYR A 19 -13.16 -8.11 -4.30
C TYR A 19 -14.61 -7.78 -3.92
N GLN A 20 -15.41 -7.29 -4.88
CA GLN A 20 -16.81 -6.92 -4.68
C GLN A 20 -17.02 -5.91 -3.55
N ILE A 21 -16.10 -4.96 -3.42
CA ILE A 21 -16.12 -3.92 -2.38
C ILE A 21 -17.19 -2.90 -2.72
N ARG A 22 -18.00 -2.51 -1.73
CA ARG A 22 -19.06 -1.51 -1.95
C ARG A 22 -18.48 -0.12 -2.17
N LEU A 23 -19.25 0.77 -2.78
CA LEU A 23 -18.80 2.12 -3.05
C LEU A 23 -18.61 2.92 -1.76
N GLU A 24 -19.40 2.62 -0.73
CA GLU A 24 -19.38 3.30 0.57
C GLU A 24 -18.28 2.79 1.51
N GLU A 25 -17.64 1.68 1.16
CA GLU A 25 -16.51 1.14 1.93
C GLU A 25 -15.21 1.85 1.50
N GLU A 26 -14.49 2.36 2.49
CA GLU A 26 -13.15 2.89 2.28
C GLU A 26 -12.19 1.78 1.88
N VAL A 27 -11.24 2.15 1.01
CA VAL A 27 -10.19 1.28 0.50
C VAL A 27 -8.88 2.03 0.57
N VAL A 28 -7.87 1.38 1.15
CA VAL A 28 -6.48 1.84 1.11
C VAL A 28 -5.66 0.82 0.33
N LEU A 29 -4.87 1.33 -0.61
CA LEU A 29 -3.91 0.56 -1.38
C LEU A 29 -2.52 0.83 -0.82
N THR A 30 -1.77 -0.25 -0.59
CA THR A 30 -0.37 -0.19 -0.19
C THR A 30 0.42 -1.24 -0.95
N TYR A 31 1.75 -1.16 -0.95
CA TYR A 31 2.58 -2.28 -1.39
C TYR A 31 3.65 -2.63 -0.35
N GLN A 32 4.03 -3.90 -0.34
CA GLN A 32 5.02 -4.43 0.59
C GLN A 32 6.15 -5.10 -0.18
N TRP A 33 7.38 -4.80 0.22
CA TRP A 33 8.57 -5.46 -0.31
C TRP A 33 8.56 -6.95 0.04
N PRO A 34 9.15 -7.81 -0.81
CA PRO A 34 9.31 -9.22 -0.49
C PRO A 34 10.08 -9.43 0.82
N GLU A 35 9.75 -10.49 1.56
CA GLU A 35 10.41 -10.82 2.83
C GLU A 35 11.93 -10.93 2.70
N TRP A 36 12.42 -11.48 1.58
CA TRP A 36 13.86 -11.64 1.33
C TRP A 36 14.61 -10.31 1.22
N MET A 37 13.91 -9.21 0.90
CA MET A 37 14.48 -7.87 0.82
C MET A 37 14.50 -7.15 2.17
N LEU A 38 13.66 -7.57 3.11
CA LEU A 38 13.46 -6.94 4.43
C LEU A 38 14.14 -7.68 5.59
N ASP A 39 14.82 -8.79 5.30
CA ASP A 39 15.54 -9.63 6.28
C ASP A 39 14.69 -9.87 7.55
N HIS A 40 15.25 -9.73 8.77
CA HIS A 40 14.52 -9.96 10.02
C HIS A 40 13.52 -8.84 10.37
N GLN A 41 13.48 -7.76 9.58
CA GLN A 41 12.67 -6.57 9.84
C GLN A 41 11.34 -6.56 9.08
N TRP A 42 11.04 -7.59 8.28
CA TRP A 42 9.84 -7.64 7.42
C TRP A 42 8.51 -7.38 8.15
N LYS A 43 8.41 -7.72 9.44
CA LYS A 43 7.22 -7.46 10.27
C LYS A 43 7.11 -6.03 10.80
N GLN A 44 8.22 -5.30 10.80
CA GLN A 44 8.34 -3.96 11.36
C GLN A 44 8.42 -2.88 10.28
N THR A 45 8.78 -3.24 9.05
CA THR A 45 8.74 -2.33 7.92
C THR A 45 7.29 -2.02 7.56
N PRO A 46 6.83 -0.77 7.70
CA PRO A 46 5.48 -0.40 7.31
C PRO A 46 5.30 -0.57 5.79
N PRO A 47 4.10 -0.95 5.34
CA PRO A 47 3.81 -0.98 3.91
C PRO A 47 3.82 0.44 3.35
N ILE A 48 4.12 0.57 2.05
CA ILE A 48 4.21 1.88 1.39
C ILE A 48 2.83 2.25 0.85
N ASP A 49 2.34 3.43 1.24
CA ASP A 49 1.07 3.98 0.79
C ASP A 49 1.08 4.26 -0.72
N VAL A 50 -0.01 3.89 -1.38
CA VAL A 50 -0.28 4.25 -2.77
C VAL A 50 -1.42 5.25 -2.75
N VAL A 51 -1.11 6.53 -2.95
CA VAL A 51 -2.09 7.63 -2.84
C VAL A 51 -2.35 8.33 -4.17
N ASP A 52 -1.42 8.23 -5.12
CA ASP A 52 -1.57 8.81 -6.44
C ASP A 52 -0.98 7.95 -7.57
N ASP A 53 -1.07 8.48 -8.79
CA ASP A 53 -0.63 7.80 -10.02
C ASP A 53 0.89 7.51 -10.01
N ARG A 54 1.71 8.32 -9.34
CA ARG A 54 3.16 8.14 -9.28
C ARG A 54 3.53 6.90 -8.48
N GLU A 55 2.84 6.63 -7.38
CA GLU A 55 3.09 5.41 -6.61
C GLU A 55 2.63 4.16 -7.36
N ILE A 56 1.57 4.25 -8.17
CA ILE A 56 1.15 3.17 -9.06
C ILE A 56 2.18 2.92 -10.16
N GLU A 57 2.67 3.97 -10.83
CA GLU A 57 3.71 3.86 -11.84
C GLU A 57 4.96 3.20 -11.27
N LEU A 58 5.38 3.61 -10.06
CA LEU A 58 6.50 3.01 -9.36
C LEU A 58 6.25 1.54 -9.02
N PHE A 59 5.08 1.21 -8.44
CA PHE A 59 4.71 -0.16 -8.12
C PHE A 59 4.73 -1.06 -9.36
N LEU A 60 4.12 -0.61 -10.46
CA LEU A 60 4.06 -1.36 -11.71
C LEU A 60 5.44 -1.57 -12.31
N ALA A 61 6.31 -0.55 -12.28
CA ALA A 61 7.69 -0.67 -12.72
C ALA A 61 8.49 -1.67 -11.87
N LEU A 62 8.42 -1.56 -10.54
CA LEU A 62 9.12 -2.47 -9.61
C LEU A 62 8.65 -3.92 -9.77
N ARG A 63 7.36 -4.13 -10.04
CA ARG A 63 6.76 -5.45 -10.24
C ARG A 63 7.30 -6.16 -11.49
N MET A 64 7.91 -5.45 -12.44
CA MET A 64 8.56 -6.07 -13.60
C MET A 64 9.84 -6.81 -13.22
N ASP A 65 10.52 -6.33 -12.17
CA ASP A 65 11.82 -6.87 -11.72
C ASP A 65 11.70 -7.69 -10.42
N ILE A 66 10.59 -7.55 -9.69
CA ILE A 66 10.36 -8.14 -8.37
C ILE A 66 9.06 -8.95 -8.39
N ASP A 67 9.17 -10.25 -8.67
CA ASP A 67 8.03 -11.16 -8.84
C ASP A 67 7.11 -11.23 -7.61
N ASP A 68 7.69 -11.14 -6.41
CA ASP A 68 6.98 -11.28 -5.13
C ASP A 68 6.55 -9.92 -4.52
N LEU A 69 6.53 -8.83 -5.32
CA LEU A 69 6.02 -7.54 -4.86
C LEU A 69 4.49 -7.57 -4.75
N LEU A 70 3.97 -7.33 -3.53
CA LEU A 70 2.55 -7.47 -3.22
C LEU A 70 1.86 -6.11 -3.17
N LEU A 71 0.74 -5.99 -3.89
CA LEU A 71 -0.24 -4.92 -3.65
C LEU A 71 -1.20 -5.41 -2.56
N CYS A 72 -1.20 -4.73 -1.44
CA CYS A 72 -2.05 -4.98 -0.29
C CYS A 72 -3.28 -4.07 -0.36
N VAL A 73 -4.44 -4.61 0.04
CA VAL A 73 -5.73 -3.92 0.00
C VAL A 73 -6.35 -3.99 1.38
N THR A 74 -6.50 -2.83 2.01
CA THR A 74 -7.23 -2.69 3.28
C THR A 74 -8.62 -2.16 2.97
N VAL A 75 -9.65 -2.81 3.54
CA VAL A 75 -11.06 -2.50 3.24
C VAL A 75 -11.86 -2.33 4.53
N GLY A 76 -12.74 -1.32 4.53
CA GLY A 76 -13.71 -1.09 5.58
C GLY A 76 -13.32 0.08 6.47
N ASN A 77 -14.30 0.93 6.75
CA ASN A 77 -14.08 2.27 7.34
C ASN A 77 -13.34 2.19 8.69
N ASP A 78 -13.78 1.34 9.63
CA ASP A 78 -13.13 1.19 10.94
C ASP A 78 -11.68 0.64 10.86
N VAL A 79 -11.37 -0.11 9.79
CA VAL A 79 -10.05 -0.71 9.59
C VAL A 79 -9.12 0.29 8.91
N VAL A 80 -9.63 1.02 7.92
CA VAL A 80 -8.92 2.10 7.23
C VAL A 80 -8.62 3.25 8.19
N GLU A 81 -9.58 3.66 9.01
CA GLU A 81 -9.34 4.68 10.04
C GLU A 81 -8.23 4.25 11.01
N ARG A 82 -8.25 2.99 11.47
CA ARG A 82 -7.19 2.46 12.34
C ARG A 82 -5.83 2.47 11.65
N TYR A 83 -5.78 2.06 10.39
CA TYR A 83 -4.55 2.07 9.60
C TYR A 83 -3.95 3.48 9.53
N HIS A 84 -4.76 4.49 9.22
CA HIS A 84 -4.30 5.88 9.17
C HIS A 84 -3.80 6.39 10.54
N LEU A 85 -4.52 6.08 11.62
CA LEU A 85 -4.11 6.46 12.98
C LEU A 85 -2.77 5.83 13.39
N GLU A 86 -2.54 4.57 13.01
CA GLU A 86 -1.29 3.86 13.33
C GLU A 86 -0.09 4.42 12.53
N ASN A 87 -0.29 4.77 11.25
CA ASN A 87 0.74 5.39 10.42
C ASN A 87 1.07 6.85 10.82
N GLU A 88 0.08 7.64 11.22
CA GLU A 88 0.30 8.98 11.78
C GLU A 88 1.11 8.93 13.09
N PHE A 89 0.92 7.89 13.90
CA PHE A 89 1.68 7.71 15.14
C PHE A 89 3.15 7.32 14.92
N ASP A 90 3.47 6.64 13.82
CA ASP A 90 4.84 6.18 13.54
C ASP A 90 5.70 7.28 12.89
N SER A 91 5.10 8.08 12.01
CA SER A 91 5.73 9.30 11.45
C SER A 91 6.10 10.37 12.48
N GLY A 92 5.48 10.34 13.68
CA GLY A 92 5.80 11.22 14.80
C GLY A 92 7.03 10.81 15.63
N LYS A 93 7.69 9.67 15.34
CA LYS A 93 8.85 9.19 16.12
C LYS A 93 10.21 9.52 15.53
N GLU A 94 10.26 10.17 14.37
CA GLU A 94 11.53 10.46 13.67
C GLU A 94 12.25 11.73 14.17
N THR A 95 11.68 12.47 15.13
CA THR A 95 12.30 13.69 15.69
C THR A 95 12.59 13.58 17.18
N ASP A 96 13.28 12.55 17.65
CA ASP A 96 13.92 12.58 18.98
C ASP A 96 15.01 11.52 19.08
N SER A 97 16.11 11.71 18.35
CA SER A 97 17.40 11.09 18.65
C SER A 97 18.54 11.90 18.03
N THR A 98 18.83 13.05 18.64
CA THR A 98 20.20 13.59 18.64
C THR A 98 20.49 14.04 20.06
N ASN A 99 21.26 13.22 20.78
CA ASN A 99 21.91 13.61 22.03
C ASN A 99 23.40 13.28 21.91
#